data_AF-A0A1I3NB99-F1
#
_entry.id   AF-A0A1I3NB99-F1
#
_cell.length_a   1.000
_cell.length_b   1.000
_cell.length_c   1.000
_cell.angle_alpha   90.00
_cell.angle_beta   90.00
_cell.angle_gamma   90.00
#
_symmetry.space_group_name_H-M   'P 1'
#
loop_
_entity.id
_entity.type
_entity.pdbx_description
1 polymer ?
#
loop_
_entity_poly.entity_id
_entity_poly.type
_entity_poly.pdbx_seq_one_letter_code
_entity_poly.pdbx_strand_id
1 'polypeptide(L)'
;MPPDVIPRALVAEALGLPDDTDALPPGDLPLDRFAARLIGYLSTPEADAETPDAWTGAVMDRLISDDPELALKALVAGARLDGAEVLSDALADLGQRDAATLRAIEKRAASDPRLTALIAATEDE
;
A
#
# COMPACT_ATOMS: atom_id res chain seq x y z
N MET A 1 -13.71 -14.51 6.35
CA MET A 1 -13.45 -13.08 6.57
C MET A 1 -13.99 -12.34 5.37
N PRO A 2 -14.63 -11.17 5.53
CA PRO A 2 -14.92 -10.32 4.38
C PRO A 2 -13.60 -10.02 3.63
N PRO A 3 -13.64 -9.83 2.30
CA PRO A 3 -12.45 -9.37 1.59
C PRO A 3 -12.02 -8.03 2.18
N ASP A 4 -10.74 -7.89 2.52
CA ASP A 4 -10.18 -6.60 2.89
C ASP A 4 -10.15 -5.70 1.63
N VAL A 5 -10.78 -4.54 1.73
CA VAL A 5 -10.98 -3.60 0.62
C VAL A 5 -10.64 -2.18 1.04
N ILE A 6 -10.20 -1.36 0.09
CA ILE A 6 -10.07 0.09 0.22
C ILE A 6 -11.38 0.71 -0.23
N PRO A 7 -12.07 1.48 0.63
CA PRO A 7 -13.30 2.17 0.27
C PRO A 7 -13.09 3.05 -0.97
N ARG A 8 -14.02 3.01 -1.93
CA ARG A 8 -13.95 3.87 -3.13
C ARG A 8 -13.78 5.36 -2.77
N ALA A 9 -14.49 5.81 -1.73
CA ALA A 9 -14.40 7.19 -1.25
C ALA A 9 -12.96 7.58 -0.87
N LEU A 10 -12.24 6.69 -0.17
CA LEU A 10 -10.85 6.93 0.19
C LEU A 10 -9.96 7.06 -1.05
N VAL A 11 -10.17 6.21 -2.06
CA VAL A 11 -9.45 6.31 -3.34
C VAL A 11 -9.76 7.65 -4.04
N ALA A 12 -11.02 8.10 -4.02
CA ALA A 12 -11.39 9.40 -4.59
C ALA A 12 -10.70 10.56 -3.84
N GLU A 13 -10.76 10.55 -2.49
CA GLU A 13 -10.14 11.57 -1.65
C GLU A 13 -8.62 11.63 -1.84
N ALA A 14 -7.95 10.47 -1.89
CA ALA A 14 -6.50 10.39 -2.12
C ALA A 14 -6.09 10.99 -3.47
N LEU A 15 -6.97 10.92 -4.47
CA LEU A 15 -6.74 11.47 -5.80
C LEU A 15 -7.28 12.90 -5.95
N GLY A 16 -7.81 13.50 -4.88
CA GLY A 16 -8.43 14.83 -4.92
C GLY A 16 -9.68 14.89 -5.82
N LEU A 17 -10.32 13.74 -6.06
CA LEU A 17 -11.53 13.63 -6.85
C LEU A 17 -12.77 13.84 -5.97
N PRO A 18 -13.88 14.38 -6.52
CA PRO A 18 -15.15 14.46 -5.81
C PRO A 18 -15.70 13.06 -5.51
N ASP A 19 -16.47 12.93 -4.42
CA ASP A 19 -17.06 11.65 -3.98
C ASP A 19 -17.92 10.96 -5.05
N ASP A 20 -18.64 11.75 -5.86
CA ASP A 20 -19.49 11.30 -6.96
C ASP A 20 -18.74 11.15 -8.31
N THR A 21 -17.40 11.10 -8.29
CA THR A 21 -16.62 10.99 -9.53
C THR A 21 -16.94 9.69 -10.29
N ASP A 22 -17.20 9.78 -11.60
CA ASP A 22 -17.30 8.62 -12.50
C ASP A 22 -15.92 8.15 -13.02
N ALA A 23 -14.83 8.83 -12.64
CA ALA A 23 -13.48 8.51 -13.09
C ALA A 23 -12.92 7.22 -12.47
N LEU A 24 -13.52 6.75 -11.36
CA LEU A 24 -13.12 5.51 -10.68
C LEU A 24 -14.05 4.35 -11.04
N PRO A 25 -13.53 3.10 -11.12
CA PRO A 25 -14.36 1.91 -11.35
C PRO A 25 -15.28 1.61 -10.15
N PRO A 26 -16.56 1.26 -10.37
CA PRO A 26 -17.55 1.10 -9.29
C PRO A 26 -17.15 0.00 -8.30
N GLY A 27 -17.47 0.24 -7.02
CA GLY A 27 -17.17 -0.66 -5.91
C GLY A 27 -15.86 -0.38 -5.21
N ASP A 28 -15.70 -0.96 -4.02
CA ASP A 28 -14.47 -0.88 -3.24
C ASP A 28 -13.34 -1.65 -3.92
N LEU A 29 -12.11 -1.20 -3.69
CA LEU A 29 -10.94 -1.76 -4.33
C LEU A 29 -10.35 -2.89 -3.46
N PRO A 30 -10.28 -4.14 -3.95
CA PRO A 30 -9.67 -5.23 -3.19
C PRO A 30 -8.19 -4.95 -2.91
N LEU A 31 -7.72 -5.20 -1.69
CA LEU A 31 -6.33 -4.95 -1.31
C LEU A 31 -5.33 -5.72 -2.17
N ASP A 32 -5.61 -6.98 -2.53
CA ASP A 32 -4.72 -7.75 -3.41
C ASP A 32 -4.57 -7.11 -4.79
N ARG A 33 -5.66 -6.55 -5.33
CA ARG A 33 -5.65 -5.89 -6.64
C ARG A 33 -4.94 -4.55 -6.58
N PHE A 34 -5.13 -3.81 -5.50
CA PHE A 34 -4.40 -2.57 -5.25
C PHE A 34 -2.90 -2.85 -5.13
N ALA A 35 -2.51 -3.79 -4.29
CA ALA A 35 -1.11 -4.13 -4.05
C ALA A 35 -0.40 -4.63 -5.32
N ALA A 36 -1.07 -5.44 -6.14
CA ALA A 36 -0.52 -5.87 -7.43
C ALA A 36 -0.23 -4.69 -8.38
N ARG A 37 -1.12 -3.68 -8.40
CA ARG A 37 -0.93 -2.47 -9.22
C ARG A 37 0.17 -1.57 -8.66
N LEU A 38 0.22 -1.43 -7.33
CA LEU A 38 1.29 -0.69 -6.67
C LEU A 38 2.66 -1.30 -6.96
N ILE A 39 2.80 -2.62 -6.85
CA ILE A 39 4.05 -3.31 -7.21
C ILE A 39 4.41 -3.04 -8.67
N GLY A 40 3.44 -3.12 -9.58
CA GLY A 40 3.66 -2.81 -11.00
C GLY A 40 4.15 -1.38 -11.24
N TYR A 41 3.56 -0.40 -10.54
CA TYR A 41 3.98 0.99 -10.59
C TYR A 41 5.40 1.17 -10.03
N LEU A 42 5.69 0.66 -8.83
CA LEU A 42 7.00 0.78 -8.18
C LEU A 42 8.12 0.02 -8.92
N SER A 43 7.76 -1.05 -9.63
CA SER A 43 8.71 -1.79 -10.48
C SER A 43 8.99 -1.09 -11.82
N THR A 44 8.23 -0.04 -12.16
CA THR A 44 8.43 0.69 -13.42
C THR A 44 9.58 1.69 -13.23
N PRO A 45 10.69 1.56 -13.99
CA PRO A 45 11.77 2.53 -13.93
C PRO A 45 11.29 3.87 -14.48
N GLU A 46 11.72 4.98 -13.87
CA GLU A 46 11.33 6.33 -14.27
C GLU A 46 9.80 6.55 -14.23
N ALA A 47 9.13 5.98 -13.22
CA ALA A 47 7.71 6.17 -13.03
C ALA A 47 7.38 7.62 -12.63
N ASP A 48 6.65 8.31 -13.50
CA ASP A 48 6.08 9.64 -13.27
C ASP A 48 4.56 9.58 -13.04
N ALA A 49 3.95 10.74 -12.79
CA ALA A 49 2.49 10.89 -12.61
C ALA A 49 1.65 10.47 -13.84
N GLU A 50 2.27 10.38 -15.04
CA GLU A 50 1.63 9.89 -16.26
C GLU A 50 1.72 8.37 -16.42
N THR A 51 2.49 7.69 -15.57
CA THR A 51 2.68 6.24 -15.61
C THR A 51 1.37 5.53 -15.31
N PRO A 52 1.05 4.44 -16.04
CA PRO A 52 -0.05 3.56 -15.66
C PRO A 52 0.06 3.19 -14.18
N ASP A 53 -1.05 3.29 -13.47
CA ASP A 53 -1.13 2.98 -12.03
C ASP A 53 -0.35 3.92 -11.08
N ALA A 54 0.13 5.09 -11.52
CA ALA A 54 0.74 6.11 -10.64
C ALA A 54 -0.19 6.58 -9.50
N TRP A 55 -1.50 6.53 -9.74
CA TRP A 55 -2.53 6.78 -8.73
C TRP A 55 -2.39 5.87 -7.50
N THR A 56 -1.80 4.69 -7.64
CA THR A 56 -1.59 3.77 -6.50
C THR A 56 -0.55 4.25 -5.51
N GLY A 57 0.48 4.97 -5.97
CA GLY A 57 1.46 5.63 -5.11
C GLY A 57 0.79 6.70 -4.25
N ALA A 58 0.02 7.60 -4.87
CA ALA A 58 -0.72 8.65 -4.16
C ALA A 58 -1.73 8.08 -3.15
N VAL A 59 -2.42 6.98 -3.50
CA VAL A 59 -3.31 6.28 -2.57
C VAL A 59 -2.54 5.66 -1.41
N MET A 60 -1.38 5.04 -1.65
CA MET A 60 -0.55 4.48 -0.58
C MET A 60 -0.05 5.58 0.36
N ASP A 61 0.45 6.70 -0.16
CA ASP A 61 0.89 7.84 0.65
C ASP A 61 -0.24 8.37 1.55
N ARG A 62 -1.45 8.49 0.98
CA ARG A 62 -2.63 8.89 1.74
C ARG A 62 -3.00 7.87 2.81
N LEU A 63 -2.96 6.57 2.50
CA LEU A 63 -3.20 5.51 3.47
C LEU A 63 -2.19 5.57 4.62
N ILE A 64 -0.90 5.69 4.31
CA ILE A 64 0.14 5.88 5.31
C ILE A 64 -0.16 7.14 6.15
N SER A 65 -0.65 8.20 5.53
CA SER A 65 -0.95 9.49 6.18
C SER A 65 -2.21 9.48 7.07
N ASP A 66 -3.28 8.79 6.70
CA ASP A 66 -4.60 8.94 7.33
C ASP A 66 -5.15 7.64 7.94
N ASP A 67 -4.76 6.47 7.39
CA ASP A 67 -5.18 5.15 7.88
C ASP A 67 -4.02 4.14 7.83
N PRO A 68 -3.05 4.23 8.76
CA PRO A 68 -1.88 3.36 8.79
C PRO A 68 -2.22 1.89 9.00
N GLU A 69 -3.39 1.57 9.57
CA GLU A 69 -3.84 0.19 9.72
C GLU A 69 -4.22 -0.40 8.35
N LEU A 70 -4.95 0.36 7.52
CA LEU A 70 -5.30 -0.05 6.17
C LEU A 70 -4.07 -0.09 5.25
N ALA A 71 -3.13 0.85 5.41
CA ALA A 71 -1.83 0.83 4.72
C ALA A 71 -1.07 -0.48 5.03
N LEU A 72 -0.97 -0.86 6.31
CA LEU A 72 -0.32 -2.10 6.71
C LEU A 72 -1.02 -3.33 6.11
N LYS A 73 -2.35 -3.36 6.08
CA LYS A 73 -3.10 -4.47 5.45
C LYS A 73 -2.79 -4.56 3.95
N ALA A 74 -2.69 -3.42 3.26
CA ALA A 74 -2.33 -3.37 1.84
C ALA A 74 -0.92 -3.92 1.58
N LEU A 75 0.07 -3.49 2.38
CA LEU A 75 1.44 -3.98 2.28
C LEU A 75 1.55 -5.48 2.60
N VAL A 76 0.80 -5.96 3.59
CA VAL A 76 0.73 -7.40 3.92
C VAL A 76 0.10 -8.22 2.81
N ALA A 77 -0.93 -7.69 2.12
CA ALA A 77 -1.49 -8.35 0.94
C ALA A 77 -0.44 -8.38 -0.19
N GLY A 78 0.26 -7.27 -0.41
CA GLY A 78 1.34 -7.15 -1.41
C GLY A 78 2.55 -8.04 -1.14
N ALA A 79 2.92 -8.25 0.13
CA ALA A 79 4.02 -9.10 0.56
C ALA A 79 3.89 -10.56 0.07
N ARG A 80 2.68 -10.96 -0.36
CA ARG A 80 2.37 -12.31 -0.85
C ARG A 80 2.47 -12.46 -2.35
N LEU A 81 2.67 -11.35 -3.07
CA LEU A 81 2.72 -11.28 -4.51
C LEU A 81 4.19 -11.33 -5.00
N ASP A 82 4.37 -11.65 -6.27
CA ASP A 82 5.67 -11.56 -6.93
C ASP A 82 6.11 -10.10 -7.05
N GLY A 83 7.42 -9.83 -6.88
CA GLY A 83 7.98 -8.48 -6.92
C GLY A 83 7.69 -7.64 -5.67
N ALA A 84 7.25 -8.26 -4.57
CA ALA A 84 6.93 -7.56 -3.34
C ALA A 84 8.11 -6.78 -2.73
N GLU A 85 9.35 -7.09 -3.12
CA GLU A 85 10.56 -6.40 -2.66
C GLU A 85 10.48 -4.88 -2.80
N VAL A 86 9.83 -4.37 -3.85
CA VAL A 86 9.66 -2.91 -4.07
C VAL A 86 8.75 -2.23 -3.03
N LEU A 87 8.06 -3.02 -2.19
CA LEU A 87 7.23 -2.50 -1.10
C LEU A 87 8.04 -2.24 0.19
N SER A 88 9.33 -2.58 0.21
CA SER A 88 10.25 -2.32 1.33
C SER A 88 10.20 -0.84 1.73
N ASP A 89 10.36 0.07 0.77
CA ASP A 89 10.37 1.51 0.99
C ASP A 89 9.05 2.01 1.61
N ALA A 90 7.92 1.62 1.03
CA ALA A 90 6.60 1.99 1.55
C ALA A 90 6.35 1.43 2.97
N LEU A 91 6.92 0.27 3.30
CA LEU A 91 6.86 -0.29 4.64
C LEU A 91 7.75 0.48 5.63
N ALA A 92 8.93 0.92 5.19
CA ALA A 92 9.81 1.77 5.98
C ALA A 92 9.14 3.12 6.28
N ASP A 93 8.54 3.76 5.27
CA ASP A 93 7.80 5.02 5.43
C ASP A 93 6.66 4.89 6.44
N LEU A 94 5.90 3.80 6.35
CA LEU A 94 4.85 3.50 7.33
C LEU A 94 5.42 3.31 8.74
N GLY A 95 6.57 2.66 8.88
CA GLY A 95 7.26 2.48 10.15
C GLY A 95 7.82 3.77 10.76
N GLN A 96 8.19 4.75 9.93
CA GLN A 96 8.71 6.04 10.37
C GLN A 96 7.62 7.02 10.86
N ARG A 97 6.35 6.76 10.50
CA ARG A 97 5.21 7.62 10.86
C ARG A 97 5.10 7.87 12.36
N ASP A 98 4.99 6.78 13.13
CA ASP A 98 4.83 6.84 14.59
C ASP A 98 5.16 5.50 15.26
N ALA A 99 5.50 5.55 16.55
CA ALA A 99 5.92 4.38 17.30
C ALA A 99 4.82 3.32 17.51
N ALA A 100 3.54 3.69 17.42
CA ALA A 100 2.45 2.71 17.54
C ALA A 100 2.31 1.91 16.23
N THR A 101 2.44 2.58 15.09
CA THR A 101 2.46 1.95 13.76
C THR A 101 3.65 1.00 13.61
N LEU A 102 4.86 1.43 14.02
CA LEU A 102 6.04 0.55 14.04
C LEU A 102 5.79 -0.74 14.84
N ARG A 103 5.24 -0.62 16.06
CA ARG A 103 4.91 -1.79 16.88
C ARG A 103 3.85 -2.70 16.24
N ALA A 104 2.91 -2.13 15.48
CA ALA A 104 1.91 -2.90 14.75
C ALA A 104 2.55 -3.71 13.63
N ILE A 105 3.49 -3.11 12.89
CA ILE A 105 4.30 -3.77 11.86
C ILE A 105 5.10 -4.93 12.49
N GLU A 106 5.87 -4.67 13.54
CA GLU A 106 6.68 -5.69 14.24
C GLU A 106 5.81 -6.86 14.73
N LYS A 107 4.66 -6.55 15.35
CA LYS A 107 3.71 -7.56 15.82
C LYS A 107 3.17 -8.41 14.68
N ARG A 108 2.88 -7.80 13.52
CA ARG A 108 2.38 -8.52 12.35
C ARG A 108 3.48 -9.38 11.72
N ALA A 109 4.71 -8.87 11.66
CA ALA A 109 5.87 -9.57 11.13
C ALA A 109 6.22 -10.81 11.96
N ALA A 110 6.06 -10.76 13.29
CA ALA A 110 6.23 -11.93 14.15
C ALA A 110 5.34 -13.13 13.77
N SER A 111 4.26 -12.90 13.02
CA SER A 111 3.35 -13.94 12.52
C SER A 111 3.29 -14.05 11.00
N ASP A 112 4.09 -13.27 10.26
CA ASP A 112 4.07 -13.25 8.79
C ASP A 112 5.51 -13.20 8.24
N PRO A 113 6.10 -14.36 7.88
CA PRO A 113 7.51 -14.43 7.47
C PRO A 113 7.79 -13.64 6.19
N ARG A 114 6.78 -13.38 5.36
CA ARG A 114 6.94 -12.56 4.15
C ARG A 114 7.09 -11.09 4.51
N LEU A 115 6.33 -10.62 5.49
CA LEU A 115 6.50 -9.27 6.02
C LEU A 115 7.86 -9.12 6.72
N THR A 116 8.31 -10.13 7.46
CA THR A 116 9.67 -10.13 8.03
C THR A 116 10.75 -9.99 6.95
N ALA A 117 10.61 -10.71 5.83
CA ALA A 117 11.57 -10.62 4.74
C ALA A 117 11.59 -9.22 4.10
N LEU A 118 10.43 -8.56 3.97
CA LEU A 118 10.36 -7.18 3.47
C LEU A 118 11.04 -6.18 4.42
N ILE A 119 10.84 -6.33 5.74
CA ILE A 119 11.51 -5.47 6.72
C ILE A 119 13.03 -5.65 6.61
N ALA A 120 13.51 -6.90 6.58
CA ALA A 120 14.94 -7.16 6.45
C ALA A 120 15.54 -6.57 5.16
N ALA A 121 14.78 -6.53 4.06
CA ALA A 121 15.23 -5.89 2.82
C ALA A 121 15.46 -4.38 2.96
N THR A 122 14.72 -3.69 3.86
CA THR A 122 14.94 -2.26 4.14
C THR A 122 16.19 -1.96 4.97
N GLU A 123 16.72 -2.95 5.70
CA GLU A 123 17.86 -2.78 6.60
C GLU A 123 19.22 -3.05 5.91
N ASP A 124 19.20 -3.64 4.72
CA ASP A 124 20.39 -4.03 3.93
C ASP A 124 20.80 -2.98 2.86
N GLU A 125 20.07 -1.86 2.74
CA GLU A 125 20.35 -0.75 1.79
C GLU A 125 21.19 0.41 2.38
#